data_AF-A0A315QQR5-F1
#
_entry.id   AF-A0A315QQR5-F1
#
_cell.length_a   1.000
_cell.length_b   1.000
_cell.length_c   1.000
_cell.angle_alpha   90.00
_cell.angle_beta   90.00
_cell.angle_gamma   90.00
#
_symmetry.space_group_name_H-M   'P 1'
#
loop_
_entity.id
_entity.type
_entity.pdbx_description
1 polymer ?
#
loop_
_entity_poly.entity_id
_entity_poly.type
_entity_poly.pdbx_seq_one_letter_code
_entity_poly.pdbx_strand_id
1 'polypeptide(L)' 'AFYITVTSHMPFDFYPEEYSQEEFEDLEPPIVKDYFNSVYFTDQSIKYFFKKLNSISTD' A
#
# COMPACT_ATOMS: atom_id res chain seq x y z
N ALA A 1 -11.09 -16.72 -8.43
CA ALA A 1 -9.93 -16.05 -9.05
C ALA A 1 -8.86 -15.83 -8.00
N PHE A 2 -7.58 -15.77 -8.38
CA PHE A 2 -6.47 -15.43 -7.48
C PHE A 2 -5.88 -14.08 -7.89
N TYR A 3 -5.61 -13.23 -6.90
CA TYR A 3 -4.95 -11.95 -7.08
C TYR A 3 -3.72 -11.92 -6.18
N ILE A 4 -2.55 -11.65 -6.76
CA ILE A 4 -1.27 -11.63 -6.06
C ILE A 4 -0.73 -10.20 -6.15
N THR A 5 -0.47 -9.57 -5.01
CA THR A 5 0.08 -8.21 -4.92
C THR A 5 1.61 -8.23 -4.98
N VAL A 6 2.21 -7.16 -5.51
CA VAL A 6 3.68 -7.01 -5.61
C VAL A 6 4.22 -5.71 -5.00
N THR A 7 3.35 -4.79 -4.58
CA THR A 7 3.74 -3.46 -4.08
C THR A 7 4.64 -3.50 -2.85
N SER A 8 4.43 -4.46 -1.94
CA SER A 8 5.29 -4.66 -0.76
C SER A 8 6.42 -5.67 -0.98
N HIS A 9 6.94 -5.78 -2.20
CA HIS A 9 8.08 -6.65 -2.49
C HIS A 9 9.41 -5.94 -2.20
N MET A 10 10.40 -6.66 -1.68
CA MET A 10 11.75 -6.16 -1.43
C MET A 10 12.39 -5.64 -2.75
N PRO A 11 13.11 -4.49 -2.76
CA PRO A 11 13.63 -3.69 -1.64
C PRO A 11 12.63 -2.76 -0.93
N PHE A 12 11.34 -2.82 -1.28
CA PHE A 12 10.27 -1.95 -0.80
C PHE A 12 10.30 -0.52 -1.33
N ASP A 13 11.19 -0.21 -2.29
CA ASP A 13 11.33 1.10 -2.95
C ASP A 13 9.95 1.74 -3.19
N PHE A 14 9.63 2.74 -2.36
CA PHE A 14 8.30 3.33 -2.36
C PHE A 14 8.24 4.53 -3.30
N TYR A 15 7.30 4.51 -4.24
CA TYR A 15 7.08 5.57 -5.21
C TYR A 15 5.61 5.60 -5.65
N PRO A 16 5.05 6.78 -5.97
CA PRO A 16 5.64 8.11 -5.79
C PRO A 16 5.58 8.61 -4.35
N GLU A 17 6.54 9.48 -4.00
CA GLU A 17 6.70 10.03 -2.64
C GLU A 17 5.47 10.80 -2.15
N GLU A 18 4.64 11.34 -3.06
CA GLU A 18 3.38 12.00 -2.73
C GLU A 18 2.35 11.11 -2.01
N TYR A 19 2.49 9.77 -2.10
CA TYR A 19 1.66 8.82 -1.35
C TYR A 19 2.34 8.33 -0.07
N SER A 20 3.52 8.85 0.28
CA SER A 20 4.17 8.49 1.54
C SER A 20 3.41 9.09 2.71
N GLN A 21 3.46 8.43 3.85
CA GLN A 21 2.75 8.84 5.05
C GLN A 21 3.66 9.69 5.94
N GLU A 22 3.12 10.83 6.40
CA GLU A 22 3.82 11.77 7.30
C GLU A 22 4.29 11.07 8.57
N GLU A 23 3.49 10.12 9.08
CA GLU A 23 3.79 9.34 10.29
C GLU A 23 5.05 8.46 10.16
N PHE A 24 5.54 8.24 8.94
CA PHE A 24 6.73 7.43 8.66
C PHE A 24 7.94 8.25 8.22
N GLU A 25 7.85 9.59 8.18
CA GLU A 25 8.90 10.45 7.62
C GLU A 25 10.24 10.32 8.35
N ASP A 26 10.20 10.23 9.69
CA ASP A 26 11.36 10.15 10.58
C ASP A 26 11.87 8.71 10.81
N LEU A 27 11.31 7.72 10.12
CA LEU A 27 11.76 6.34 10.27
C LEU A 27 13.09 6.11 9.55
N GLU A 28 14.08 5.72 10.36
CA GLU A 28 15.40 5.29 9.89
C GLU A 28 15.61 3.80 10.23
N PRO A 29 16.25 3.00 9.35
CA PRO A 29 16.80 3.37 8.03
C PRO A 29 15.73 3.47 6.91
N PRO A 30 16.06 4.00 5.71
CA PRO A 30 15.09 4.20 4.61
C PRO A 30 14.30 2.94 4.22
N ILE A 31 14.94 1.77 4.25
CA ILE A 31 14.26 0.49 3.96
C ILE A 31 13.10 0.19 4.93
N VAL A 32 13.16 0.66 6.17
CA VAL A 32 12.07 0.51 7.15
C VAL A 32 10.94 1.47 6.82
N LYS A 33 11.25 2.74 6.53
CA LYS A 33 10.28 3.74 6.05
C LYS A 33 9.55 3.24 4.80
N ASP A 34 10.29 2.74 3.82
CA ASP A 34 9.78 2.27 2.54
C ASP A 34 8.93 1.00 2.70
N TYR A 35 9.35 0.08 3.59
CA TYR A 35 8.52 -1.06 3.98
C TYR A 35 7.16 -0.62 4.53
N PHE A 36 7.12 0.28 5.51
CA PHE A 36 5.86 0.74 6.11
C PHE A 36 4.96 1.45 5.10
N ASN A 37 5.53 2.32 4.25
CA ASN A 37 4.78 2.96 3.17
C ASN A 37 4.21 1.94 2.17
N SER A 38 5.01 0.94 1.75
CA SER A 38 4.56 -0.09 0.81
C SER A 38 3.42 -0.93 1.36
N VAL A 39 3.46 -1.29 2.66
CA VAL A 39 2.43 -2.07 3.33
C VAL A 39 1.16 -1.24 3.51
N TYR A 40 1.30 0.01 3.96
CA TYR A 40 0.18 0.92 4.12
C TYR A 40 -0.58 1.12 2.80
N PHE A 41 0.14 1.40 1.72
CA PHE A 41 -0.47 1.56 0.39
C PHE A 41 -1.17 0.29 -0.07
N THR A 42 -0.57 -0.88 0.18
CA THR A 42 -1.17 -2.17 -0.16
C THR A 42 -2.48 -2.40 0.61
N ASP A 43 -2.51 -2.09 1.91
CA ASP A 43 -3.72 -2.17 2.73
C ASP A 43 -4.83 -1.25 2.20
N GLN A 44 -4.53 0.01 1.88
CA GLN A 44 -5.49 0.95 1.29
C GLN A 44 -6.01 0.45 -0.07
N SER A 45 -5.14 -0.14 -0.89
CA SER A 45 -5.50 -0.71 -2.18
C SER A 45 -6.46 -1.90 -2.03
N ILE A 46 -6.22 -2.77 -1.05
CA ILE A 46 -7.10 -3.91 -0.74
C ILE A 46 -8.46 -3.42 -0.22
N LYS A 47 -8.47 -2.43 0.68
CA LYS A 47 -9.71 -1.80 1.18
C LYS A 47 -10.52 -1.21 0.03
N TYR A 48 -9.87 -0.48 -0.87
CA TYR A 48 -10.52 0.10 -2.04
C TYR A 48 -11.06 -0.97 -3.00
N PHE A 49 -10.28 -2.03 -3.25
CA PHE A 49 -10.71 -3.17 -4.07
C PHE A 49 -12.00 -3.79 -3.55
N PHE A 50 -12.07 -4.12 -2.25
CA PHE A 50 -13.29 -4.68 -1.66
C PHE A 50 -14.45 -3.68 -1.63
N LYS A 51 -14.18 -2.39 -1.40
CA LYS A 51 -15.20 -1.35 -1.51
C LYS A 51 -15.84 -1.34 -2.90
N LYS A 52 -15.05 -1.49 -3.96
CA LYS A 52 -15.56 -1.55 -5.34
C LYS A 52 -16.34 -2.83 -5.64
N LEU A 53 -15.88 -3.98 -5.17
CA LEU A 53 -16.63 -5.23 -5.29
C LEU A 53 -18.00 -5.12 -4.61
N ASN A 54 -18.05 -4.57 -3.40
CA ASN A 54 -19.30 -4.41 -2.66
C ASN A 54 -20.25 -3.42 -3.33
N SER A 55 -19.75 -2.32 -3.91
CA SER A 55 -20.59 -1.37 -4.65
C SER A 55 -21.19 -1.99 -5.91
N ILE A 56 -20.48 -2.91 -6.58
CA ILE A 56 -21.00 -3.61 -7.76
C ILE A 56 -22.08 -4.64 -7.35
N SER A 57 -21.98 -5.21 -6.14
CA SER A 57 -22.92 -6.21 -5.64
C SER A 57 -24.23 -5.63 -5.09
N THR A 58 -24.35 -4.29 -4.99
CA THR A 58 -25.56 -3.62 -4.48
C THR A 58 -26.41 -2.97 -5.57
N ASP A 59 -26.04 -3.13 -6.84
CA ASP A 59 -26.84 -2.86 -8.03
C ASP A 59 -27.45 -4.16 -8.59
#